data_AF-A0A535JVX1-F1
#
_entry.id   AF-A0A535JVX1-F1
#
_cell.length_a   1.000
_cell.length_b   1.000
_cell.length_c   1.000
_cell.angle_alpha   90.00
_cell.angle_beta   90.00
_cell.angle_gamma   90.00
#
_symmetry.space_group_name_H-M   'P 1'
#
loop_
_entity.id
_entity.type
_entity.pdbx_description
1 polymer ?
#
loop_
_entity_poly.entity_id
_entity_poly.type
_entity_poly.pdbx_seq_one_letter_code
_entity_poly.pdbx_strand_id
1 'polypeptide(L)'
;MRIGIQLPEVERDVRWPEIVAIARAAEDSGLDSIWVGDHLLYRADGRPDRGPWDVWTQLAALAAVTSRVQLGPLVAATAFHTPGILARMAASVDEVSGGRLVLGLGAGWNEPEFRAFGIPSDRLASRFEEAFEIVRRLIAGERVTFHGRFHSVDDAVLLPRPARRMPLMLGSSGARMLGIALPHVDAWNTWYSWYGNSPEGFAAHRVEIDTACRRAGRQPGEVSYSACVLVTAGDGTRGDPGARSDHRALHPYRRGRYRWSEIGVRCPVRPNGAFRRFGGPLARFAKLFGRGVTSSPPRVDRIVVGLGNPGEGYAATRHNAGFQVASRLAKRSRAEFAVKAADSRIAEGAIDGVRIAIARPQTFMNDSGRAVRKLLDRYRVDPSALLVIFDEVDLPLGKIRLRERGGPGTHNGMRSIVSAIGEDFPRLRVGVAPTDPAAEIPDLVEYVLTPFSADERETAETAFARAADALEVALREGLPRAMERFNG
;
A
#
# COMPACT_ATOMS: atom_id res chain seq x y z
N MET A 1 15.63 3.64 25.04
CA MET A 1 15.15 3.22 23.70
C MET A 1 15.18 1.71 23.68
N ARG A 2 14.13 1.05 23.19
CA ARG A 2 14.09 -0.42 23.04
C ARG A 2 14.35 -0.79 21.58
N ILE A 3 15.10 -1.85 21.33
CA ILE A 3 15.45 -2.34 19.99
C ILE A 3 15.00 -3.80 19.88
N GLY A 4 14.24 -4.11 18.84
CA GLY A 4 13.84 -5.47 18.52
C GLY A 4 14.26 -5.87 17.12
N ILE A 5 14.15 -7.17 16.84
CA ILE A 5 14.34 -7.75 15.51
C ILE A 5 13.04 -8.36 15.02
N GLN A 6 12.74 -8.17 13.73
CA GLN A 6 11.74 -8.98 13.06
C GLN A 6 12.43 -10.18 12.42
N LEU A 7 11.90 -11.37 12.69
CA LEU A 7 12.46 -12.59 12.12
C LEU A 7 12.19 -12.67 10.61
N PRO A 8 13.02 -13.40 9.86
CA PRO A 8 12.79 -13.62 8.44
C PRO A 8 11.40 -14.21 8.18
N GLU A 9 10.71 -13.69 7.17
CA GLU A 9 9.35 -14.10 6.83
C GLU A 9 9.33 -14.85 5.50
N VAL A 10 9.71 -14.15 4.41
CA VAL A 10 9.72 -14.70 3.04
C VAL A 10 10.84 -14.11 2.16
N GLU A 11 11.84 -13.47 2.77
CA GLU A 11 13.02 -12.96 2.07
C GLU A 11 13.86 -14.09 1.47
N ARG A 12 13.87 -15.23 2.15
CA ARG A 12 14.52 -16.50 1.77
C ARG A 12 13.88 -17.63 2.56
N ASP A 13 14.15 -18.87 2.16
CA ASP A 13 13.72 -20.03 2.93
C ASP A 13 14.53 -20.15 4.22
N VAL A 14 13.84 -20.09 5.35
CA VAL A 14 14.43 -20.23 6.70
C VAL A 14 13.71 -21.34 7.44
N ARG A 15 14.46 -22.38 7.83
CA ARG A 15 13.93 -23.52 8.57
C ARG A 15 14.05 -23.30 10.07
N TRP A 16 13.26 -24.04 10.85
CA TRP A 16 13.17 -23.89 12.30
C TRP A 16 14.52 -23.82 13.05
N PRO A 17 15.54 -24.66 12.77
CA PRO A 17 16.83 -24.56 13.48
C PRO A 17 17.50 -23.20 13.33
N GLU A 18 17.36 -22.58 12.15
CA GLU A 18 17.91 -21.26 11.89
C GLU A 18 17.08 -20.14 12.54
N ILE A 19 15.75 -20.26 12.55
CA ILE A 19 14.86 -19.36 13.32
C ILE A 19 15.27 -19.32 14.80
N VAL A 20 15.50 -20.49 15.41
CA VAL A 20 15.96 -20.58 16.80
C VAL A 20 17.33 -19.95 16.98
N ALA A 21 18.27 -20.19 16.06
CA ALA A 21 19.60 -19.61 16.12
C ALA A 21 19.55 -18.08 16.07
N ILE A 22 18.74 -17.50 15.17
CA ILE A 22 18.55 -16.05 15.07
C ILE A 22 17.90 -15.50 16.35
N ALA A 23 16.87 -16.17 16.87
CA ALA A 23 16.16 -15.73 18.07
C ALA A 23 17.07 -15.73 19.32
N ARG A 24 17.86 -16.79 19.50
CA ARG A 24 18.84 -16.86 20.60
C ARG A 24 19.95 -15.85 20.43
N ALA A 25 20.51 -15.71 19.23
CA ALA A 25 21.52 -14.69 18.96
C ALA A 25 21.00 -13.27 19.24
N ALA A 26 19.74 -12.98 18.91
CA ALA A 26 19.09 -11.70 19.24
C ALA A 26 18.99 -11.48 20.76
N GLU A 27 18.57 -12.51 21.50
CA GLU A 27 18.49 -12.46 22.97
C GLU A 27 19.88 -12.31 23.61
N ASP A 28 20.87 -13.10 23.19
CA ASP A 28 22.23 -13.08 23.71
C ASP A 28 22.94 -11.75 23.38
N SER A 29 22.58 -11.12 22.27
CA SER A 29 23.09 -9.80 21.88
C SER A 29 22.41 -8.63 22.62
N GLY A 30 21.48 -8.92 23.53
CA GLY A 30 20.84 -7.90 24.37
C GLY A 30 19.66 -7.18 23.71
N LEU A 31 19.11 -7.67 22.60
CA LEU A 31 17.89 -7.07 22.02
C LEU A 31 16.70 -7.19 22.98
N ASP A 32 15.77 -6.24 22.92
CA ASP A 32 14.63 -6.16 23.83
C ASP A 32 13.45 -7.02 23.37
N SER A 33 13.30 -7.25 22.06
CA SER A 33 12.12 -7.91 21.50
C SER A 33 12.35 -8.65 20.18
N ILE A 34 11.50 -9.63 19.92
CA ILE A 34 11.42 -10.43 18.69
C ILE A 34 10.01 -10.32 18.09
N TRP A 35 9.93 -10.08 16.79
CA TRP A 35 8.67 -9.85 16.10
C TRP A 35 8.51 -10.80 14.90
N VAL A 36 7.27 -11.23 14.66
CA VAL A 36 6.92 -12.15 13.57
C VAL A 36 5.72 -11.61 12.80
N GLY A 37 5.75 -11.65 11.47
CA GLY A 37 4.61 -11.24 10.65
C GLY A 37 3.49 -12.30 10.65
N ASP A 38 2.24 -11.86 10.61
CA ASP A 38 1.08 -12.74 10.45
C ASP A 38 0.60 -12.67 9.00
N HIS A 39 1.16 -13.57 8.19
CA HIS A 39 0.84 -13.75 6.79
C HIS A 39 0.71 -15.25 6.52
N LEU A 40 0.00 -15.61 5.45
CA LEU A 40 -0.25 -17.00 5.05
C LEU A 40 0.38 -17.28 3.70
N LEU A 41 0.38 -16.29 2.80
CA LEU A 41 0.86 -16.46 1.43
C LEU A 41 1.18 -15.12 0.75
N TYR A 42 2.38 -15.06 0.19
CA TYR A 42 2.76 -14.05 -0.78
C TYR A 42 2.75 -14.64 -2.18
N ARG A 43 1.95 -14.03 -3.06
CA ARG A 43 1.93 -14.34 -4.48
C ARG A 43 1.49 -13.15 -5.31
N ALA A 44 1.61 -13.30 -6.63
CA ALA A 44 1.20 -12.31 -7.62
C ALA A 44 1.92 -10.94 -7.52
N ASP A 45 3.04 -10.89 -6.80
CA ASP A 45 3.93 -9.72 -6.65
C ASP A 45 5.14 -9.74 -7.62
N GLY A 46 5.16 -10.70 -8.54
CA GLY A 46 6.25 -10.89 -9.52
C GLY A 46 7.37 -11.82 -9.04
N ARG A 47 7.23 -12.42 -7.86
CA ARG A 47 8.12 -13.46 -7.33
C ARG A 47 7.39 -14.81 -7.34
N PRO A 48 8.13 -15.93 -7.20
CA PRO A 48 7.52 -17.23 -6.89
C PRO A 48 6.65 -17.15 -5.63
N ASP A 49 5.67 -18.04 -5.55
CA ASP A 49 4.82 -18.21 -4.37
C ASP A 49 5.70 -18.50 -3.16
N ARG A 50 5.45 -17.81 -2.04
CA ARG A 50 6.20 -17.94 -0.79
C ARG A 50 5.22 -17.91 0.38
N GLY A 51 5.37 -18.84 1.31
CA GLY A 51 4.58 -18.90 2.53
C GLY A 51 5.48 -18.71 3.74
N PRO A 52 5.13 -17.82 4.69
CA PRO A 52 5.81 -17.74 5.97
C PRO A 52 5.42 -18.92 6.88
N TRP A 53 6.06 -19.00 8.04
CA TRP A 53 5.59 -19.87 9.12
C TRP A 53 4.32 -19.29 9.74
N ASP A 54 3.44 -20.17 10.23
CA ASP A 54 2.29 -19.74 11.04
C ASP A 54 2.77 -18.98 12.29
N VAL A 55 2.25 -17.77 12.47
CA VAL A 55 2.73 -16.82 13.48
C VAL A 55 2.55 -17.35 14.90
N TRP A 56 1.41 -18.01 15.20
CA TRP A 56 1.07 -18.39 16.57
C TRP A 56 1.84 -19.62 17.02
N THR A 57 2.00 -20.61 16.15
CA THR A 57 2.87 -21.77 16.42
C THR A 57 4.33 -21.36 16.51
N GLN A 58 4.80 -20.43 15.67
CA GLN A 58 6.16 -19.91 15.77
C GLN A 58 6.37 -19.14 17.08
N LEU A 59 5.45 -18.26 17.48
CA LEU A 59 5.54 -17.51 18.73
C LEU A 59 5.52 -18.42 19.95
N ALA A 60 4.68 -19.46 19.98
CA ALA A 60 4.67 -20.44 21.07
C ALA A 60 6.02 -21.17 21.21
N ALA A 61 6.62 -21.55 20.08
CA ALA A 61 7.93 -22.20 20.08
C ALA A 61 9.05 -21.24 20.49
N LEU A 62 9.02 -19.99 20.01
CA LEU A 62 9.95 -18.93 20.40
C LEU A 62 9.85 -18.60 21.90
N ALA A 63 8.64 -18.55 22.44
CA ALA A 63 8.38 -18.35 23.86
C ALA A 63 9.08 -19.41 24.71
N ALA A 64 9.08 -20.67 24.28
CA ALA A 64 9.71 -21.77 25.00
C ALA A 64 11.25 -21.82 24.89
N VAL A 65 11.84 -21.27 23.82
CA VAL A 65 13.30 -21.35 23.57
C VAL A 65 14.07 -20.06 23.88
N THR A 66 13.37 -19.02 24.32
CA THR A 66 13.90 -17.72 24.77
C THR A 66 13.42 -17.43 26.18
N SER A 67 14.12 -16.57 26.92
CA SER A 67 13.89 -16.39 28.36
C SER A 67 13.63 -14.94 28.79
N ARG A 68 14.08 -13.95 28.00
CA ARG A 68 14.12 -12.53 28.37
C ARG A 68 13.40 -11.64 27.37
N VAL A 69 13.60 -11.86 26.08
CA VAL A 69 13.07 -10.98 25.03
C VAL A 69 11.54 -10.91 25.06
N GLN A 70 10.97 -9.73 24.88
CA GLN A 70 9.55 -9.62 24.55
C GLN A 70 9.31 -10.25 23.18
N LEU A 71 8.13 -10.81 22.95
CA LEU A 71 7.76 -11.33 21.63
C LEU A 71 6.36 -10.90 21.25
N GLY A 72 6.07 -10.90 19.96
CA GLY A 72 4.72 -10.61 19.50
C GLY A 72 4.57 -10.67 17.99
N PRO A 73 3.31 -10.74 17.52
CA PRO A 73 3.04 -10.56 16.12
C PRO A 73 3.22 -9.08 15.75
N LEU A 74 3.71 -8.81 14.54
CA LEU A 74 3.89 -7.46 13.99
C LEU A 74 3.23 -7.35 12.61
N VAL A 75 1.90 -7.28 12.51
CA VAL A 75 0.89 -7.48 13.58
C VAL A 75 -0.06 -8.60 13.19
N ALA A 76 -0.73 -9.20 14.16
CA ALA A 76 -1.69 -10.26 13.89
C ALA A 76 -2.90 -9.69 13.13
N ALA A 77 -3.27 -10.35 12.04
CA ALA A 77 -4.43 -9.95 11.25
C ALA A 77 -5.68 -10.55 11.89
N THR A 78 -6.53 -9.69 12.47
CA THR A 78 -7.77 -10.15 13.12
C THR A 78 -8.69 -10.90 12.16
N ALA A 79 -8.58 -10.66 10.85
CA ALA A 79 -9.38 -11.34 9.84
C ALA A 79 -9.02 -12.82 9.66
N PHE A 80 -7.81 -13.25 10.05
CA PHE A 80 -7.37 -14.63 9.86
C PHE A 80 -7.90 -15.59 10.93
N HIS A 81 -8.43 -15.03 12.02
CA HIS A 81 -8.76 -15.78 13.22
C HIS A 81 -10.16 -15.42 13.70
N THR A 82 -10.90 -16.39 14.21
CA THR A 82 -12.08 -16.07 15.03
C THR A 82 -11.60 -15.35 16.31
N PRO A 83 -12.20 -14.22 16.72
CA PRO A 83 -11.65 -13.38 17.77
C PRO A 83 -11.48 -14.09 19.13
N GLY A 84 -12.39 -15.00 19.49
CA GLY A 84 -12.24 -15.81 20.70
C GLY A 84 -11.03 -16.76 20.66
N ILE A 85 -10.75 -17.34 19.49
CA ILE A 85 -9.58 -18.21 19.27
C ILE A 85 -8.29 -17.39 19.27
N LEU A 86 -8.29 -16.20 18.65
CA LEU A 86 -7.17 -15.28 18.69
C LEU A 86 -6.80 -14.88 20.13
N ALA A 87 -7.80 -14.50 20.94
CA ALA A 87 -7.60 -14.17 22.34
C ALA A 87 -7.07 -15.36 23.15
N ARG A 88 -7.56 -16.58 22.86
CA ARG A 88 -7.07 -17.82 23.47
C ARG A 88 -5.61 -18.09 23.12
N MET A 89 -5.23 -18.01 21.85
CA MET A 89 -3.85 -18.21 21.41
C MET A 89 -2.91 -17.19 22.04
N ALA A 90 -3.31 -15.91 22.07
CA ALA A 90 -2.54 -14.86 22.74
C ALA A 90 -2.34 -15.15 24.23
N ALA A 91 -3.39 -15.52 24.96
CA ALA A 91 -3.26 -15.87 26.38
C ALA A 91 -2.35 -17.08 26.62
N SER A 92 -2.45 -18.11 25.77
CA SER A 92 -1.57 -19.29 25.86
C SER A 92 -0.10 -18.95 25.58
N VAL A 93 0.18 -18.11 24.58
CA VAL A 93 1.57 -17.68 24.30
C VAL A 93 2.10 -16.77 25.41
N ASP A 94 1.29 -15.85 25.95
CA ASP A 94 1.69 -15.02 27.09
C ASP A 94 2.07 -15.89 28.29
N GLU A 95 1.26 -16.90 28.62
CA GLU A 95 1.54 -17.87 29.69
C GLU A 95 2.84 -18.64 29.43
N VAL A 96 3.00 -19.27 28.25
CA VAL A 96 4.21 -20.04 27.89
C VAL A 96 5.46 -19.15 27.95
N SER A 97 5.32 -17.88 27.60
CA SER A 97 6.42 -16.92 27.63
C SER A 97 6.74 -16.38 29.03
N GLY A 98 5.91 -16.64 30.05
CA GLY A 98 6.04 -16.02 31.36
C GLY A 98 5.70 -14.52 31.34
N GLY A 99 4.71 -14.11 30.54
CA GLY A 99 4.21 -12.73 30.47
C GLY A 99 4.97 -11.80 29.51
N ARG A 100 5.73 -12.35 28.55
CA ARG A 100 6.56 -11.57 27.62
C ARG A 100 5.86 -11.20 26.31
N LEU A 101 4.59 -11.60 26.12
CA LEU A 101 3.85 -11.30 24.90
C LEU A 101 3.43 -9.82 24.85
N VAL A 102 3.62 -9.20 23.69
CA VAL A 102 2.96 -7.96 23.28
C VAL A 102 2.03 -8.28 22.12
N LEU A 103 0.73 -8.04 22.27
CA LEU A 103 -0.26 -8.40 21.27
C LEU A 103 -0.45 -7.26 20.25
N GLY A 104 0.26 -7.37 19.13
CA GLY A 104 0.07 -6.51 17.97
C GLY A 104 -1.16 -6.94 17.15
N LEU A 105 -2.06 -6.00 16.86
CA LEU A 105 -3.27 -6.25 16.08
C LEU A 105 -3.39 -5.30 14.87
N GLY A 106 -3.92 -5.82 13.78
CA GLY A 106 -4.29 -5.10 12.57
C GLY A 106 -5.39 -5.83 11.79
N ALA A 107 -5.92 -5.20 10.74
CA ALA A 107 -7.03 -5.78 9.97
C ALA A 107 -6.57 -6.77 8.89
N GLY A 108 -5.27 -6.83 8.57
CA GLY A 108 -4.74 -7.49 7.37
C GLY A 108 -4.92 -6.65 6.11
N TRP A 109 -4.14 -6.95 5.06
CA TRP A 109 -4.08 -6.09 3.85
C TRP A 109 -3.79 -6.81 2.53
N ASN A 110 -3.16 -7.99 2.57
CA ASN A 110 -2.66 -8.65 1.36
C ASN A 110 -3.75 -9.53 0.74
N GLU A 111 -4.56 -8.98 -0.15
CA GLU A 111 -5.72 -9.68 -0.75
C GLU A 111 -5.45 -11.09 -1.31
N PRO A 112 -4.29 -11.40 -1.94
CA PRO A 112 -4.02 -12.73 -2.47
C PRO A 112 -4.12 -13.88 -1.45
N GLU A 113 -3.71 -13.68 -0.20
CA GLU A 113 -3.85 -14.69 0.85
C GLU A 113 -5.29 -14.79 1.36
N PHE A 114 -6.02 -13.68 1.45
CA PHE A 114 -7.44 -13.70 1.80
C PHE A 114 -8.20 -14.59 0.81
N ARG A 115 -7.99 -14.34 -0.48
CA ARG A 115 -8.61 -15.14 -1.55
C ARG A 115 -8.16 -16.60 -1.49
N ALA A 116 -6.86 -16.86 -1.36
CA ALA A 116 -6.30 -18.21 -1.40
C ALA A 116 -6.77 -19.08 -0.23
N PHE A 117 -6.99 -18.49 0.94
CA PHE A 117 -7.41 -19.20 2.16
C PHE A 117 -8.91 -19.07 2.45
N GLY A 118 -9.70 -18.47 1.53
CA GLY A 118 -11.15 -18.34 1.69
C GLY A 118 -11.57 -17.38 2.81
N ILE A 119 -10.74 -16.40 3.14
CA ILE A 119 -10.96 -15.42 4.20
C ILE A 119 -11.68 -14.20 3.61
N PRO A 120 -12.81 -13.77 4.17
CA PRO A 120 -13.50 -12.56 3.70
C PRO A 120 -12.62 -11.31 3.83
N SER A 121 -12.39 -10.61 2.71
CA SER A 121 -11.63 -9.36 2.65
C SER A 121 -12.52 -8.11 2.59
N ASP A 122 -13.83 -8.26 2.72
CA ASP A 122 -14.79 -7.16 2.72
C ASP A 122 -14.84 -6.47 4.09
N ARG A 123 -15.06 -5.15 4.10
CA ARG A 123 -15.32 -4.36 5.32
C ARG A 123 -14.30 -4.61 6.45
N LEU A 124 -13.02 -4.80 6.11
CA LEU A 124 -11.94 -5.14 7.06
C LEU A 124 -11.91 -4.27 8.33
N ALA A 125 -12.13 -2.96 8.21
CA ALA A 125 -12.17 -2.07 9.37
C ALA A 125 -13.38 -2.34 10.29
N SER A 126 -14.55 -2.66 9.75
CA SER A 126 -15.73 -3.04 10.55
C SER A 126 -15.53 -4.41 11.21
N ARG A 127 -14.96 -5.38 10.48
CA ARG A 127 -14.65 -6.70 11.05
C ARG A 127 -13.62 -6.58 12.17
N PHE A 128 -12.58 -5.77 11.95
CA PHE A 128 -11.59 -5.45 12.95
C PHE A 128 -12.20 -4.80 14.19
N GLU A 129 -13.12 -3.84 14.04
CA GLU A 129 -13.78 -3.17 15.16
C GLU A 129 -14.45 -4.17 16.11
N GLU A 130 -15.28 -5.07 15.57
CA GLU A 130 -15.94 -6.13 16.34
C GLU A 130 -14.94 -7.14 16.92
N ALA A 131 -13.95 -7.56 16.14
CA ALA A 131 -12.94 -8.51 16.60
C ALA A 131 -12.05 -7.93 17.72
N PHE A 132 -11.63 -6.67 17.57
CA PHE A 132 -10.82 -5.95 18.53
C PHE A 132 -11.54 -5.78 19.86
N GLU A 133 -12.85 -5.45 19.83
CA GLU A 133 -13.71 -5.36 21.00
C GLU A 133 -13.77 -6.68 21.78
N ILE A 134 -14.00 -7.80 21.08
CA ILE A 134 -14.04 -9.13 21.71
C ILE A 134 -12.66 -9.48 22.30
N VAL A 135 -11.60 -9.34 21.50
CA VAL A 135 -10.24 -9.73 21.90
C VAL A 135 -9.77 -8.93 23.11
N ARG A 136 -9.88 -7.59 23.08
CA ARG A 136 -9.39 -6.72 24.16
C ARG A 136 -10.05 -7.02 25.51
N ARG A 137 -11.34 -7.38 25.50
CA ARG A 137 -12.11 -7.71 26.71
C ARG A 137 -11.75 -9.08 27.25
N LEU A 138 -11.66 -10.08 26.37
CA LEU A 138 -11.24 -11.44 26.75
C LEU A 138 -9.85 -11.47 27.38
N ILE A 139 -8.87 -10.78 26.78
CA ILE A 139 -7.50 -10.72 27.34
C ILE A 139 -7.42 -9.84 28.60
N ALA A 140 -8.41 -8.99 28.86
CA ALA A 140 -8.56 -8.27 30.13
C ALA A 140 -9.16 -9.15 31.24
N GLY A 141 -9.49 -10.41 30.94
CA GLY A 141 -10.06 -11.37 31.90
C GLY A 141 -11.57 -11.26 32.06
N GLU A 142 -12.25 -10.55 31.16
CA GLU A 142 -13.71 -10.46 31.16
C GLU A 142 -14.36 -11.74 30.62
N ARG A 143 -15.62 -11.95 31.02
CA ARG A 143 -16.57 -12.86 30.37
C ARG A 143 -17.38 -12.04 29.36
N VAL A 144 -17.39 -12.46 28.10
CA VAL A 144 -17.83 -11.66 26.96
C VAL A 144 -18.93 -12.38 26.19
N THR A 145 -20.12 -11.77 26.17
CA THR A 145 -21.14 -12.01 25.14
C THR A 145 -21.15 -10.81 24.20
N PHE A 146 -21.09 -11.07 22.90
CA PHE A 146 -21.10 -10.05 21.86
C PHE A 146 -21.74 -10.63 20.59
N HIS A 147 -22.75 -9.94 20.06
CA HIS A 147 -23.44 -10.33 18.83
C HIS A 147 -23.34 -9.18 17.82
N GLY A 148 -22.29 -9.21 17.01
CA GLY A 148 -22.06 -8.25 15.94
C GLY A 148 -22.58 -8.73 14.59
N ARG A 149 -22.30 -7.93 13.56
CA ARG A 149 -22.65 -8.27 12.18
C ARG A 149 -21.70 -9.31 11.59
N PHE A 150 -20.44 -9.30 12.01
CA PHE A 150 -19.37 -10.13 11.45
C PHE A 150 -18.85 -11.16 12.44
N HIS A 151 -18.87 -10.84 13.74
CA HIS A 151 -18.39 -11.72 14.79
C HIS A 151 -19.44 -11.87 15.88
N SER A 152 -19.58 -13.09 16.38
CA SER A 152 -20.44 -13.42 17.51
C SER A 152 -19.69 -14.34 18.47
N VAL A 153 -19.78 -14.04 19.76
CA VAL A 153 -19.35 -14.91 20.86
C VAL A 153 -20.44 -14.90 21.93
N ASP A 154 -20.68 -16.06 22.53
CA ASP A 154 -21.69 -16.24 23.57
C ASP A 154 -21.02 -16.79 24.81
N ASP A 155 -21.15 -16.07 25.93
CA ASP A 155 -20.59 -16.44 27.23
C ASP A 155 -19.09 -16.81 27.21
N ALA A 156 -18.31 -16.17 26.34
CA ALA A 156 -16.91 -16.52 26.14
C ALA A 156 -16.05 -16.05 27.32
N VAL A 157 -15.16 -16.92 27.80
CA VAL A 157 -14.23 -16.60 28.89
C VAL A 157 -12.90 -17.30 28.66
N LEU A 158 -11.80 -16.61 28.99
CA LEU A 158 -10.47 -17.22 29.03
C LEU A 158 -10.22 -17.84 30.40
N LEU A 159 -9.91 -19.13 30.39
CA LEU A 159 -9.54 -19.94 31.56
C LEU A 159 -8.26 -20.73 31.28
N PRO A 160 -7.24 -20.69 32.17
CA PRO A 160 -7.15 -19.80 33.33
C PRO A 160 -7.24 -18.33 32.91
N ARG A 161 -7.68 -17.47 33.84
CA ARG A 161 -7.77 -16.03 33.56
C ARG A 161 -6.36 -15.49 33.27
N PRO A 162 -6.21 -14.53 32.34
CA PRO A 162 -4.92 -13.88 32.10
C PRO A 162 -4.30 -13.40 33.42
N ALA A 163 -3.08 -13.86 33.71
CA ALA A 163 -2.40 -13.56 34.99
C ALA A 163 -1.96 -12.10 35.12
N ARG A 164 -1.96 -11.36 34.01
CA ARG A 164 -1.52 -9.97 33.91
C ARG A 164 -2.26 -9.23 32.78
N ARG A 165 -2.12 -7.90 32.77
CA ARG A 165 -2.55 -7.07 31.65
C ARG A 165 -1.57 -7.21 30.48
N MET A 166 -2.00 -7.83 29.40
CA MET A 166 -1.24 -7.97 28.16
C MET A 166 -1.17 -6.62 27.39
N PRO A 167 0.01 -6.09 27.04
CA PRO A 167 0.14 -4.88 26.25
C PRO A 167 -0.43 -5.07 24.86
N LEU A 168 -1.23 -4.10 24.43
CA LEU A 168 -1.81 -4.04 23.10
C LEU A 168 -1.03 -3.05 22.21
N MET A 169 -0.79 -3.46 20.96
CA MET A 169 -0.18 -2.61 19.95
C MET A 169 -1.03 -2.56 18.68
N LEU A 170 -1.20 -1.38 18.09
CA LEU A 170 -1.87 -1.21 16.82
C LEU A 170 -0.87 -1.09 15.66
N GLY A 171 -1.05 -1.89 14.61
CA GLY A 171 -0.31 -1.77 13.35
C GLY A 171 -1.18 -1.18 12.23
N SER A 172 -1.43 0.13 12.25
CA SER A 172 -2.20 0.81 11.21
C SER A 172 -1.93 2.31 11.18
N SER A 173 -2.20 2.95 10.04
CA SER A 173 -2.26 4.43 9.93
C SER A 173 -3.60 4.90 9.37
N GLY A 174 -4.57 4.01 9.19
CA GLY A 174 -5.90 4.36 8.69
C GLY A 174 -6.71 5.10 9.76
N ALA A 175 -7.29 6.26 9.42
CA ALA A 175 -8.01 7.12 10.36
C ALA A 175 -9.10 6.37 11.16
N ARG A 176 -9.87 5.50 10.50
CA ARG A 176 -10.89 4.67 11.16
C ARG A 176 -10.29 3.67 12.15
N MET A 177 -9.22 2.96 11.75
CA MET A 177 -8.51 2.01 12.61
C MET A 177 -7.93 2.69 13.85
N LEU A 178 -7.35 3.88 13.65
CA LEU A 178 -6.83 4.72 14.73
C LEU A 178 -7.95 5.15 15.69
N GLY A 179 -9.10 5.58 15.16
CA GLY A 179 -10.27 5.94 15.97
C GLY A 179 -10.79 4.79 16.84
N ILE A 180 -10.78 3.56 16.31
CA ILE A 180 -11.21 2.36 17.04
C ILE A 180 -10.22 2.02 18.17
N ALA A 181 -8.92 1.98 17.88
CA ALA A 181 -7.97 1.31 18.75
C ALA A 181 -7.13 2.23 19.65
N LEU A 182 -6.86 3.48 19.25
CA LEU A 182 -6.05 4.42 20.07
C LEU A 182 -6.59 4.68 21.49
N PRO A 183 -7.91 4.67 21.75
CA PRO A 183 -8.39 4.77 23.13
C PRO A 183 -7.93 3.61 24.04
N HIS A 184 -7.53 2.47 23.47
CA HIS A 184 -7.34 1.22 24.20
C HIS A 184 -5.93 0.64 24.14
N VAL A 185 -5.12 0.98 23.13
CA VAL A 185 -3.77 0.41 22.96
C VAL A 185 -2.70 1.14 23.76
N ASP A 186 -1.63 0.40 24.08
CA ASP A 186 -0.43 0.88 24.77
C ASP A 186 0.63 1.37 23.79
N ALA A 187 0.64 0.81 22.58
CA ALA A 187 1.62 1.12 21.56
C ALA A 187 1.03 1.23 20.15
N TRP A 188 1.75 1.95 19.30
CA TRP A 188 1.49 2.02 17.87
C TRP A 188 2.77 1.69 17.11
N ASN A 189 2.65 0.91 16.04
CA ASN A 189 3.75 0.60 15.14
C ASN A 189 3.50 1.09 13.72
N THR A 190 4.58 1.55 13.07
CA THR A 190 4.61 1.85 11.64
C THR A 190 5.66 1.06 10.89
N TRP A 191 5.33 0.71 9.66
CA TRP A 191 6.22 -0.04 8.78
C TRP A 191 7.23 0.89 8.07
N TYR A 192 8.46 0.41 7.87
CA TYR A 192 9.58 1.23 7.34
C TYR A 192 9.22 1.95 6.04
N SER A 193 8.46 1.30 5.16
CA SER A 193 8.15 1.82 3.84
C SER A 193 7.17 3.00 3.92
N TRP A 194 6.28 3.02 4.92
CA TRP A 194 5.22 4.03 5.06
C TRP A 194 5.78 5.43 5.34
N TYR A 195 6.88 5.50 6.09
CA TYR A 195 7.56 6.75 6.40
C TYR A 195 8.89 6.93 5.63
N GLY A 196 9.14 6.07 4.65
CA GLY A 196 10.33 6.15 3.79
C GLY A 196 11.62 5.68 4.46
N ASN A 197 11.57 5.01 5.60
CA ASN A 197 12.70 4.46 6.36
C ASN A 197 13.77 5.54 6.63
N SER A 198 13.33 6.64 7.24
CA SER A 198 14.13 7.84 7.42
C SER A 198 13.61 8.68 8.61
N PRO A 199 14.45 9.30 9.46
CA PRO A 199 14.01 9.93 10.72
C PRO A 199 12.94 11.03 10.55
N GLU A 200 13.14 11.96 9.65
CA GLU A 200 12.22 13.07 9.32
C GLU A 200 10.93 12.59 8.65
N GLY A 201 10.97 11.44 7.94
CA GLY A 201 9.76 10.80 7.45
C GLY A 201 8.95 10.22 8.60
N PHE A 202 9.62 9.59 9.58
CA PHE A 202 8.99 9.14 10.81
C PHE A 202 8.44 10.30 11.63
N ALA A 203 9.18 11.41 11.73
CA ALA A 203 8.74 12.61 12.43
C ALA A 203 7.47 13.20 11.79
N ALA A 204 7.38 13.25 10.46
CA ALA A 204 6.17 13.68 9.76
C ALA A 204 5.00 12.72 10.02
N HIS A 205 5.23 11.41 9.92
CA HIS A 205 4.21 10.39 10.15
C HIS A 205 3.68 10.42 11.59
N ARG A 206 4.58 10.66 12.55
CA ARG A 206 4.25 10.82 13.97
C ARG A 206 3.27 11.97 14.22
N VAL A 207 3.36 13.10 13.51
CA VAL A 207 2.45 14.24 13.70
C VAL A 207 0.99 13.87 13.40
N GLU A 208 0.77 13.01 12.41
CA GLU A 208 -0.57 12.49 12.09
C GLU A 208 -1.12 11.62 13.23
N ILE A 209 -0.27 10.79 13.82
CA ILE A 209 -0.62 9.93 14.96
C ILE A 209 -0.85 10.75 16.24
N ASP A 210 -0.01 11.74 16.54
CA ASP A 210 -0.19 12.66 17.67
C ASP A 210 -1.54 13.40 17.56
N THR A 211 -1.98 13.69 16.34
CA THR A 211 -3.30 14.30 16.07
C THR A 211 -4.43 13.30 16.29
N ALA A 212 -4.26 12.05 15.86
CA ALA A 212 -5.22 10.97 16.11
C ALA A 212 -5.35 10.62 17.61
N CYS A 213 -4.24 10.58 18.34
CA CYS A 213 -4.22 10.39 19.80
C CYS A 213 -5.06 11.45 20.51
N ARG A 214 -4.85 12.73 20.16
CA ARG A 214 -5.64 13.84 20.73
C ARG A 214 -7.14 13.70 20.45
N ARG A 215 -7.52 13.29 19.24
CA ARG A 215 -8.94 13.00 18.90
C ARG A 215 -9.51 11.83 19.70
N ALA A 216 -8.67 10.85 20.04
CA ALA A 216 -9.01 9.72 20.89
C ALA A 216 -8.97 10.04 22.40
N GLY A 217 -8.78 11.32 22.79
CA GLY A 217 -8.71 11.73 24.19
C GLY A 217 -7.39 11.38 24.90
N ARG A 218 -6.35 11.04 24.14
CA ARG A 218 -5.02 10.66 24.66
C ARG A 218 -4.02 11.78 24.48
N GLN A 219 -3.17 12.02 25.47
CA GLN A 219 -2.06 12.98 25.32
C GLN A 219 -0.90 12.37 24.51
N PRO A 220 -0.18 13.17 23.69
CA PRO A 220 1.04 12.70 23.04
C PRO A 220 2.04 12.14 24.06
N GLY A 221 2.51 10.90 23.84
CA GLY A 221 3.40 10.18 24.74
C GLY A 221 2.73 9.14 25.64
N GLU A 222 1.40 9.15 25.79
CA GLU A 222 0.69 8.08 26.49
C GLU A 222 0.64 6.76 25.68
N VAL A 223 0.78 6.85 24.35
CA VAL A 223 0.95 5.71 23.46
C VAL A 223 2.42 5.63 23.08
N SER A 224 3.03 4.47 23.31
CA SER A 224 4.42 4.22 22.91
C SER A 224 4.53 4.09 21.39
N TYR A 225 5.51 4.75 20.78
CA TYR A 225 5.75 4.65 19.34
C TYR A 225 6.85 3.66 19.02
N SER A 226 6.56 2.79 18.06
CA SER A 226 7.48 1.81 17.48
C SER A 226 7.58 2.05 15.98
N ALA A 227 8.78 1.95 15.42
CA ALA A 227 9.03 2.07 13.99
C ALA A 227 9.86 0.86 13.53
N CYS A 228 9.34 0.12 12.56
CA CYS A 228 10.14 -0.87 11.86
C CYS A 228 11.15 -0.14 10.96
N VAL A 229 12.42 -0.53 11.03
CA VAL A 229 13.51 0.05 10.25
C VAL A 229 14.13 -1.04 9.39
N LEU A 230 14.22 -0.82 8.08
CA LEU A 230 14.99 -1.72 7.21
C LEU A 230 16.47 -1.38 7.32
N VAL A 231 17.27 -2.36 7.73
CA VAL A 231 18.73 -2.25 7.85
C VAL A 231 19.38 -3.24 6.88
N THR A 232 20.31 -2.75 6.07
CA THR A 232 21.15 -3.56 5.18
C THR A 232 22.58 -3.47 5.67
N ALA A 233 23.15 -4.58 6.14
CA ALA A 233 24.56 -4.62 6.50
C ALA A 233 25.41 -4.63 5.22
N GLY A 234 26.27 -3.62 5.05
CA GLY A 234 27.34 -3.64 4.06
C GLY A 234 28.52 -4.48 4.56
N ASP A 235 29.35 -4.95 3.65
CA ASP A 235 30.54 -5.76 3.88
C ASP A 235 31.72 -4.95 4.43
N GLY A 236 31.56 -4.28 5.58
CA GLY A 236 32.65 -3.85 6.48
C GLY A 236 33.78 -2.95 5.96
N THR A 237 33.86 -2.62 4.67
CA THR A 237 34.74 -1.59 4.13
C THR A 237 34.03 -0.25 4.31
N ARG A 238 34.75 0.82 4.68
CA ARG A 238 34.18 2.18 4.77
C ARG A 238 33.47 2.48 3.45
N GLY A 239 32.15 2.37 3.47
CA GLY A 239 31.33 2.30 2.27
C GLY A 239 31.41 3.60 1.47
N ASP A 240 31.71 3.43 0.19
CA ASP A 240 31.35 4.39 -0.85
C ASP A 240 29.84 4.71 -0.73
N PRO A 241 29.45 5.97 -0.53
CA PRO A 241 28.04 6.37 -0.44
C PRO A 241 27.23 6.10 -1.73
N GLY A 242 27.88 5.64 -2.81
CA GLY A 242 27.27 5.28 -4.09
C GLY A 242 26.83 3.82 -4.27
N ALA A 243 27.27 2.86 -3.45
CA ALA A 243 26.97 1.44 -3.66
C ALA A 243 25.58 1.05 -3.13
N ARG A 244 24.53 1.36 -3.89
CA ARG A 244 23.17 0.84 -3.63
C ARG A 244 23.07 -0.61 -4.10
N SER A 245 23.06 -1.57 -3.18
CA SER A 245 22.54 -2.92 -3.43
C SER A 245 21.07 -2.82 -3.84
N ASP A 246 20.74 -3.31 -5.04
CA ASP A 246 19.43 -3.17 -5.67
C ASP A 246 18.42 -4.15 -5.03
N HIS A 247 17.86 -3.80 -3.87
CA HIS A 247 16.80 -4.56 -3.19
C HIS A 247 15.42 -3.93 -3.39
N ARG A 248 15.13 -3.48 -4.61
CA ARG A 248 13.86 -2.82 -5.00
C ARG A 248 12.62 -3.71 -5.13
N ALA A 249 12.72 -4.99 -4.79
CA ALA A 249 11.66 -5.97 -5.07
C ALA A 249 10.87 -6.47 -3.84
N LEU A 250 11.07 -5.93 -2.64
CA LEU A 250 10.21 -6.19 -1.47
C LEU A 250 9.37 -4.94 -1.18
N HIS A 251 8.13 -4.96 -1.66
CA HIS A 251 7.04 -3.98 -1.47
C HIS A 251 7.24 -2.49 -1.81
N PRO A 252 6.34 -1.89 -2.62
CA PRO A 252 6.50 -0.54 -3.13
C PRO A 252 5.91 0.51 -2.19
N TYR A 253 6.68 0.98 -1.21
CA TYR A 253 6.44 2.27 -0.58
C TYR A 253 7.76 2.99 -0.30
N ARG A 254 8.02 4.06 -1.04
CA ARG A 254 8.90 5.15 -0.61
C ARG A 254 8.42 6.45 -1.23
N ARG A 255 8.09 7.43 -0.39
CA ARG A 255 8.14 8.86 -0.69
C ARG A 255 9.59 9.33 -0.57
N GLY A 256 10.01 10.14 -1.54
CA GLY A 256 11.37 10.65 -1.66
C GLY A 256 11.66 11.83 -0.74
N ARG A 257 12.93 12.21 -0.67
CA ARG A 257 13.40 13.41 0.02
C ARG A 257 14.33 14.26 -0.83
N TYR A 258 14.14 15.55 -0.64
CA TYR A 258 15.07 16.68 -0.51
C TYR A 258 16.49 16.53 -1.06
N ARG A 259 16.88 17.54 -1.84
CA ARG A 259 18.21 17.73 -2.42
C ARG A 259 18.93 18.86 -1.69
N TRP A 260 20.11 18.57 -1.15
CA TRP A 260 21.13 19.56 -0.81
C TRP A 260 22.05 19.75 -2.02
N SER A 261 22.44 20.98 -2.28
CA SER A 261 23.27 21.41 -3.41
C SER A 261 24.76 21.50 -3.04
N GLU A 262 25.58 21.12 -4.03
CA GLU A 262 26.96 21.56 -4.31
C GLU A 262 28.10 21.19 -3.34
N ILE A 263 29.10 20.46 -3.88
CA ILE A 263 30.47 20.94 -4.16
C ILE A 263 31.11 19.88 -5.07
N GLY A 264 31.68 20.31 -6.18
CA GLY A 264 32.30 19.45 -7.18
C GLY A 264 33.81 19.27 -6.97
N VAL A 265 34.32 18.07 -7.27
CA VAL A 265 35.72 17.85 -7.67
C VAL A 265 35.74 16.71 -8.69
N ARG A 266 36.36 16.95 -9.85
CA ARG A 266 36.68 15.95 -10.88
C ARG A 266 37.98 15.23 -10.53
N CYS A 267 38.05 13.93 -10.76
CA CYS A 267 39.29 13.28 -11.19
C CYS A 267 39.02 12.00 -12.03
N PRO A 268 39.91 11.64 -12.97
CA PRO A 268 39.65 10.65 -14.01
C PRO A 268 40.34 9.31 -13.73
N VAL A 269 39.70 8.18 -14.04
CA VAL A 269 40.43 6.91 -14.22
C VAL A 269 39.82 6.15 -15.40
N ARG A 270 40.68 5.80 -16.37
CA ARG A 270 40.39 5.00 -17.57
C ARG A 270 40.24 3.52 -17.21
N PRO A 271 39.39 2.73 -17.87
CA PRO A 271 39.44 1.27 -17.79
C PRO A 271 40.21 0.69 -18.99
N ASN A 272 41.11 -0.27 -18.76
CA ASN A 272 41.59 -1.17 -19.80
C ASN A 272 41.88 -2.54 -19.19
N GLY A 273 41.41 -3.60 -19.85
CA GLY A 273 41.60 -5.01 -19.47
C GLY A 273 40.27 -5.78 -19.56
N ALA A 274 39.69 -5.97 -20.74
CA ALA A 274 40.04 -7.03 -21.71
C ALA A 274 40.08 -8.43 -21.08
N PHE A 275 38.95 -9.14 -21.12
CA PHE A 275 38.94 -10.61 -21.10
C PHE A 275 38.30 -11.14 -22.38
N ARG A 276 39.06 -12.03 -23.02
CA ARG A 276 38.88 -12.57 -24.37
C ARG A 276 37.74 -13.58 -24.44
N ARG A 277 37.02 -13.50 -25.56
CA ARG A 277 36.16 -14.52 -26.16
C ARG A 277 36.89 -15.86 -26.31
N PHE A 278 36.18 -16.95 -26.04
CA PHE A 278 36.27 -18.18 -26.82
C PHE A 278 34.92 -18.46 -27.47
N GLY A 279 34.94 -18.69 -28.78
CA GLY A 279 33.80 -19.10 -29.59
C GLY A 279 33.97 -20.54 -30.04
N GLY A 280 32.85 -21.25 -30.21
CA GLY A 280 32.78 -22.56 -30.85
C GLY A 280 31.37 -23.14 -30.73
N PRO A 281 30.85 -23.87 -31.73
CA PRO A 281 29.47 -23.73 -32.17
C PRO A 281 28.63 -24.97 -31.86
N LEU A 282 27.47 -24.78 -31.22
CA LEU A 282 26.39 -25.77 -31.23
C LEU A 282 25.04 -25.04 -31.34
N ALA A 283 24.74 -24.68 -32.58
CA ALA A 283 23.38 -24.41 -33.00
C ALA A 283 22.64 -25.76 -33.09
N ARG A 284 21.65 -25.95 -32.21
CA ARG A 284 20.37 -26.65 -32.41
C ARG A 284 19.85 -27.10 -31.05
N PHE A 285 19.07 -26.22 -30.39
CA PHE A 285 17.91 -26.50 -29.52
C PHE A 285 17.60 -25.24 -28.71
N ALA A 286 16.83 -24.31 -29.28
CA ALA A 286 16.21 -23.19 -28.56
C ALA A 286 15.00 -22.66 -29.34
N LYS A 287 13.92 -23.46 -29.33
CA LYS A 287 12.56 -22.98 -29.55
C LYS A 287 11.83 -23.37 -28.26
N LEU A 288 11.14 -22.40 -27.64
CA LEU A 288 10.71 -22.32 -26.23
C LEU A 288 11.70 -21.55 -25.35
N PHE A 289 11.14 -20.65 -24.53
CA PHE A 289 11.75 -19.52 -23.81
C PHE A 289 11.98 -18.24 -24.64
N GLY A 290 10.88 -17.51 -24.83
CA GLY A 290 10.90 -16.10 -25.17
C GLY A 290 11.64 -15.31 -24.08
N ARG A 291 12.74 -14.69 -24.50
CA ARG A 291 13.64 -13.84 -23.72
C ARG A 291 12.91 -12.65 -23.12
N GLY A 292 13.15 -12.40 -21.83
CA GLY A 292 13.03 -11.07 -21.25
C GLY A 292 14.02 -10.13 -21.94
N VAL A 293 13.52 -9.25 -22.79
CA VAL A 293 14.27 -8.13 -23.35
C VAL A 293 13.99 -6.94 -22.44
N THR A 294 14.98 -6.52 -21.66
CA THR A 294 14.95 -5.18 -21.04
C THR A 294 15.23 -4.16 -22.14
N SER A 295 14.22 -3.86 -22.96
CA SER A 295 14.25 -2.74 -23.90
C SER A 295 13.96 -1.45 -23.14
N SER A 296 14.62 -0.36 -23.53
CA SER A 296 14.22 0.98 -23.08
C SER A 296 12.73 1.22 -23.41
N PRO A 297 11.98 1.95 -22.58
CA PRO A 297 10.58 2.23 -22.85
C PRO A 297 10.43 2.92 -24.22
N PRO A 298 9.35 2.65 -24.97
CA PRO A 298 9.09 3.36 -26.22
C PRO A 298 8.92 4.85 -25.94
N ARG A 299 9.28 5.68 -26.93
CA ARG A 299 8.99 7.12 -26.86
C ARG A 299 7.49 7.33 -26.90
N VAL A 300 6.99 8.20 -26.02
CA VAL A 300 5.59 8.62 -25.97
C VAL A 300 5.53 10.14 -26.02
N ASP A 301 4.49 10.67 -26.67
CA ASP A 301 4.24 12.09 -26.84
C ASP A 301 3.31 12.63 -25.75
N ARG A 302 2.42 11.77 -25.21
CA ARG A 302 1.49 12.09 -24.13
C ARG A 302 1.35 10.94 -23.13
N ILE A 303 1.09 11.28 -21.88
CA ILE A 303 0.73 10.33 -20.83
C ILE A 303 -0.68 10.65 -20.35
N VAL A 304 -1.58 9.68 -20.38
CA VAL A 304 -2.94 9.78 -19.82
C VAL A 304 -3.00 8.93 -18.56
N VAL A 305 -3.36 9.53 -17.43
CA VAL A 305 -3.44 8.83 -16.15
C VAL A 305 -4.88 8.85 -15.66
N GLY A 306 -5.52 7.68 -15.56
CA GLY A 306 -6.80 7.55 -14.87
C GLY A 306 -6.56 7.26 -13.40
N LEU A 307 -7.16 8.04 -12.48
CA LEU A 307 -7.09 7.79 -11.05
C LEU A 307 -8.12 6.77 -10.59
N GLY A 308 -7.78 6.07 -9.50
CA GLY A 308 -8.56 5.00 -8.91
C GLY A 308 -7.75 4.20 -7.90
N ASN A 309 -8.43 3.37 -7.13
CA ASN A 309 -7.84 2.39 -6.22
C ASN A 309 -7.73 1.01 -6.91
N PRO A 310 -6.60 0.31 -6.78
CA PRO A 310 -6.44 -1.04 -7.28
C PRO A 310 -7.24 -2.05 -6.45
N GLY A 311 -7.69 -3.14 -7.10
CA GLY A 311 -8.46 -4.22 -6.47
C GLY A 311 -9.90 -4.29 -6.96
N GLU A 312 -10.45 -5.52 -7.04
CA GLU A 312 -11.80 -5.76 -7.57
C GLU A 312 -12.90 -5.06 -6.75
N GLY A 313 -12.71 -4.95 -5.42
CA GLY A 313 -13.64 -4.25 -4.52
C GLY A 313 -13.82 -2.76 -4.83
N TYR A 314 -12.89 -2.13 -5.55
CA TYR A 314 -13.00 -0.74 -5.99
C TYR A 314 -13.44 -0.58 -7.44
N ALA A 315 -13.49 -1.66 -8.23
CA ALA A 315 -13.67 -1.59 -9.69
C ALA A 315 -14.94 -0.84 -10.11
N ALA A 316 -16.00 -0.93 -9.30
CA ALA A 316 -17.29 -0.31 -9.56
C ALA A 316 -17.54 1.00 -8.78
N THR A 317 -16.58 1.46 -7.96
CA THR A 317 -16.78 2.64 -7.11
C THR A 317 -16.66 3.94 -7.89
N ARG A 318 -17.28 5.00 -7.38
CA ARG A 318 -17.17 6.36 -7.96
C ARG A 318 -15.71 6.81 -8.09
N HIS A 319 -14.87 6.51 -7.09
CA HIS A 319 -13.43 6.79 -7.11
C HIS A 319 -12.65 6.11 -8.24
N ASN A 320 -13.20 5.07 -8.87
CA ASN A 320 -12.57 4.42 -10.01
C ASN A 320 -13.06 4.96 -11.36
N ALA A 321 -13.79 6.09 -11.40
CA ALA A 321 -14.20 6.75 -12.65
C ALA A 321 -12.99 7.02 -13.58
N GLY A 322 -11.85 7.45 -13.03
CA GLY A 322 -10.63 7.65 -13.81
C GLY A 322 -10.12 6.35 -14.46
N PHE A 323 -10.08 5.24 -13.73
CA PHE A 323 -9.72 3.92 -14.27
C PHE A 323 -10.71 3.45 -15.35
N GLN A 324 -12.00 3.71 -15.16
CA GLN A 324 -13.06 3.35 -16.09
C GLN A 324 -12.91 4.10 -17.42
N VAL A 325 -12.63 5.40 -17.37
CA VAL A 325 -12.36 6.20 -18.58
C VAL A 325 -11.06 5.76 -19.24
N ALA A 326 -9.98 5.57 -18.47
CA ALA A 326 -8.70 5.10 -19.00
C ALA A 326 -8.82 3.73 -19.69
N SER A 327 -9.66 2.84 -19.16
CA SER A 327 -9.91 1.52 -19.76
C SER A 327 -10.64 1.61 -21.09
N ARG A 328 -11.59 2.54 -21.23
CA ARG A 328 -12.27 2.82 -22.50
C ARG A 328 -11.31 3.40 -23.53
N LEU A 329 -10.48 4.37 -23.14
CA LEU A 329 -9.48 4.96 -24.02
C LEU A 329 -8.44 3.91 -24.49
N ALA A 330 -8.00 3.01 -23.60
CA ALA A 330 -7.08 1.92 -23.96
C ALA A 330 -7.71 0.97 -24.99
N LYS A 331 -8.97 0.57 -24.78
CA LYS A 331 -9.71 -0.26 -25.74
C LYS A 331 -9.83 0.40 -27.11
N ARG A 332 -10.14 1.70 -27.16
CA ARG A 332 -10.28 2.45 -28.42
C ARG A 332 -8.95 2.67 -29.15
N SER A 333 -7.85 2.82 -28.41
CA SER A 333 -6.48 2.86 -28.97
C SER A 333 -5.90 1.48 -29.26
N ARG A 334 -6.68 0.40 -29.13
CA ARG A 334 -6.25 -1.00 -29.32
C ARG A 334 -5.02 -1.35 -28.47
N ALA A 335 -4.91 -0.73 -27.30
CA ALA A 335 -3.80 -0.90 -26.38
C ALA A 335 -4.25 -1.74 -25.17
N GLU A 336 -3.37 -2.63 -24.72
CA GLU A 336 -3.62 -3.48 -23.56
C GLU A 336 -2.72 -3.08 -22.38
N PHE A 337 -3.26 -3.17 -21.17
CA PHE A 337 -2.53 -2.89 -19.92
C PHE A 337 -1.51 -3.99 -19.56
N ALA A 338 -0.63 -4.33 -20.50
CA ALA A 338 0.34 -5.40 -20.41
C ALA A 338 1.59 -4.99 -19.62
N VAL A 339 1.95 -3.71 -19.64
CA VAL A 339 3.19 -3.22 -19.02
C VAL A 339 2.95 -2.96 -17.53
N LYS A 340 3.77 -3.58 -16.67
CA LYS A 340 3.84 -3.32 -15.23
C LYS A 340 5.10 -2.50 -14.93
N ALA A 341 4.96 -1.20 -14.79
CA ALA A 341 6.09 -0.30 -14.49
C ALA A 341 5.59 0.97 -13.81
N ALA A 342 6.50 1.72 -13.17
CA ALA A 342 6.18 3.02 -12.57
C ALA A 342 4.97 2.97 -11.59
N ASP A 343 4.90 1.92 -10.78
CA ASP A 343 3.77 1.62 -9.88
C ASP A 343 2.40 1.65 -10.60
N SER A 344 2.35 1.28 -11.88
CA SER A 344 1.17 1.39 -12.73
C SER A 344 1.01 0.17 -13.64
N ARG A 345 -0.23 -0.07 -14.06
CA ARG A 345 -0.55 -0.84 -15.26
C ARG A 345 -0.60 0.13 -16.43
N ILE A 346 0.20 -0.12 -17.47
CA ILE A 346 0.35 0.79 -18.60
C ILE A 346 -0.05 0.09 -19.89
N ALA A 347 -0.87 0.78 -20.67
CA ALA A 347 -1.18 0.45 -22.06
C ALA A 347 -0.48 1.46 -22.96
N GLU A 348 0.45 0.98 -23.78
CA GLU A 348 1.18 1.79 -24.74
C GLU A 348 0.53 1.63 -26.12
N GLY A 349 0.27 2.74 -26.80
CA GLY A 349 -0.43 2.74 -28.07
C GLY A 349 -0.27 4.04 -28.83
N ALA A 350 -1.10 4.24 -29.85
CA ALA A 350 -1.16 5.50 -30.58
C ALA A 350 -2.60 5.84 -30.95
N ILE A 351 -2.91 7.14 -30.99
CA ILE A 351 -4.17 7.68 -31.50
C ILE A 351 -3.80 8.69 -32.58
N ASP A 352 -4.17 8.43 -33.83
CA ASP A 352 -3.88 9.27 -35.01
C ASP A 352 -2.41 9.74 -35.09
N GLY A 353 -1.49 8.81 -34.84
CA GLY A 353 -0.05 9.07 -34.90
C GLY A 353 0.57 9.67 -33.63
N VAL A 354 -0.24 10.10 -32.66
CA VAL A 354 0.23 10.55 -31.33
C VAL A 354 0.51 9.32 -30.47
N ARG A 355 1.77 9.11 -30.07
CA ARG A 355 2.14 7.97 -29.21
C ARG A 355 1.73 8.28 -27.78
N ILE A 356 0.97 7.38 -27.18
CA ILE A 356 0.42 7.58 -25.84
C ILE A 356 0.78 6.44 -24.91
N ALA A 357 1.01 6.77 -23.64
CA ALA A 357 0.96 5.83 -22.54
C ALA A 357 -0.28 6.11 -21.70
N ILE A 358 -1.19 5.14 -21.61
CA ILE A 358 -2.35 5.20 -20.73
C ILE A 358 -2.01 4.40 -19.48
N ALA A 359 -2.04 5.04 -18.32
CA ALA A 359 -1.68 4.42 -17.06
C ALA A 359 -2.85 4.39 -16.08
N ARG A 360 -2.97 3.25 -15.39
CA ARG A 360 -3.75 3.07 -14.17
C ARG A 360 -2.77 2.83 -13.02
N PRO A 361 -2.53 3.82 -12.15
CA PRO A 361 -1.73 3.62 -10.95
C PRO A 361 -2.19 2.37 -10.19
N GLN A 362 -1.25 1.64 -9.61
CA GLN A 362 -1.51 0.52 -8.69
C GLN A 362 -1.15 0.93 -7.26
N THR A 363 -1.18 2.24 -7.02
CA THR A 363 -1.11 2.88 -5.70
C THR A 363 -2.53 3.18 -5.23
N PHE A 364 -2.74 3.29 -3.92
CA PHE A 364 -3.98 3.88 -3.41
C PHE A 364 -4.06 5.37 -3.75
N MET A 365 -5.28 5.91 -3.71
CA MET A 365 -5.62 7.27 -4.13
C MET A 365 -4.65 8.31 -3.56
N ASN A 366 -4.35 8.24 -2.27
CA ASN A 366 -3.46 9.18 -1.54
C ASN A 366 -1.99 9.16 -2.01
N ASP A 367 -1.60 8.18 -2.82
CA ASP A 367 -0.24 7.98 -3.32
C ASP A 367 -0.13 8.02 -4.85
N SER A 368 -1.19 8.49 -5.53
CA SER A 368 -1.22 8.66 -6.99
C SER A 368 -0.05 9.49 -7.51
N GLY A 369 0.40 10.51 -6.77
CA GLY A 369 1.54 11.35 -7.16
C GLY A 369 2.86 10.59 -7.29
N ARG A 370 3.04 9.50 -6.53
CA ARG A 370 4.22 8.64 -6.64
C ARG A 370 4.26 7.92 -7.98
N ALA A 371 3.12 7.36 -8.40
CA ALA A 371 3.00 6.68 -9.69
C ALA A 371 3.20 7.66 -10.85
N VAL A 372 2.55 8.83 -10.79
CA VAL A 372 2.67 9.88 -11.82
C VAL A 372 4.12 10.34 -11.97
N ARG A 373 4.84 10.61 -10.88
CA ARG A 373 6.25 11.02 -10.97
C ARG A 373 7.11 9.95 -11.65
N LYS A 374 6.94 8.68 -11.26
CA LYS A 374 7.67 7.56 -11.89
C LYS A 374 7.33 7.39 -13.37
N LEU A 375 6.10 7.71 -13.79
CA LEU A 375 5.70 7.68 -15.20
C LEU A 375 6.43 8.77 -16.00
N LEU A 376 6.45 10.00 -15.49
CA LEU A 376 7.20 11.10 -16.12
C LEU A 376 8.70 10.74 -16.25
N ASP A 377 9.31 10.22 -15.18
CA ASP A 377 10.71 9.78 -15.19
C ASP A 377 10.97 8.65 -16.20
N ARG A 378 10.06 7.67 -16.28
CA ARG A 378 10.18 6.51 -17.18
C ARG A 378 10.20 6.95 -18.63
N TYR A 379 9.27 7.83 -19.02
CA TYR A 379 9.11 8.26 -20.40
C TYR A 379 9.93 9.51 -20.74
N ARG A 380 10.57 10.12 -19.73
CA ARG A 380 11.40 11.32 -19.85
C ARG A 380 10.63 12.49 -20.49
N VAL A 381 9.44 12.75 -19.96
CA VAL A 381 8.57 13.85 -20.39
C VAL A 381 8.23 14.79 -19.23
N ASP A 382 7.93 16.04 -19.55
CA ASP A 382 7.52 17.06 -18.59
C ASP A 382 6.02 16.95 -18.22
N PRO A 383 5.59 17.54 -17.10
CA PRO A 383 4.17 17.57 -16.69
C PRO A 383 3.20 18.11 -17.74
N SER A 384 3.64 18.95 -18.68
CA SER A 384 2.79 19.45 -19.78
C SER A 384 2.34 18.37 -20.76
N ALA A 385 3.03 17.21 -20.80
CA ALA A 385 2.63 16.05 -21.59
C ALA A 385 1.62 15.13 -20.86
N LEU A 386 1.31 15.42 -19.60
CA LEU A 386 0.41 14.64 -18.76
C LEU A 386 -1.05 15.12 -18.90
N LEU A 387 -1.99 14.19 -18.89
CA LEU A 387 -3.41 14.46 -18.66
C LEU A 387 -3.95 13.52 -17.57
N VAL A 388 -4.48 14.08 -16.49
CA VAL A 388 -5.03 13.31 -15.36
C VAL A 388 -6.56 13.28 -15.38
N ILE A 389 -7.15 12.09 -15.24
CA ILE A 389 -8.61 11.87 -15.20
C ILE A 389 -8.98 11.41 -13.80
N PHE A 390 -9.97 12.05 -13.18
CA PHE A 390 -10.38 11.73 -11.81
C PHE A 390 -11.86 12.05 -11.58
N ASP A 391 -12.44 11.42 -10.55
CA ASP A 391 -13.80 11.70 -10.11
C ASP A 391 -13.90 13.04 -9.39
N GLU A 392 -15.00 13.74 -9.62
CA GLU A 392 -15.23 15.08 -9.11
C GLU A 392 -16.59 15.20 -8.42
N VAL A 393 -16.53 15.54 -7.14
CA VAL A 393 -17.67 15.60 -6.24
C VAL A 393 -18.37 16.95 -6.30
N ASP A 394 -17.73 17.98 -6.85
CA ASP A 394 -18.36 19.28 -7.12
C ASP A 394 -19.06 19.32 -8.49
N LEU A 395 -19.07 18.22 -9.23
CA LEU A 395 -19.61 18.14 -10.58
C LEU A 395 -20.69 17.05 -10.65
N PRO A 396 -21.93 17.38 -11.07
CA PRO A 396 -23.00 16.39 -11.17
C PRO A 396 -22.65 15.23 -12.10
N LEU A 397 -23.13 14.03 -11.77
CA LEU A 397 -23.01 12.85 -12.62
C LEU A 397 -23.54 13.15 -14.03
N GLY A 398 -22.82 12.68 -15.04
CA GLY A 398 -23.13 12.99 -16.45
C GLY A 398 -22.36 14.20 -17.00
N LYS A 399 -21.83 15.07 -16.13
CA LYS A 399 -21.01 16.22 -16.55
C LYS A 399 -19.53 15.89 -16.50
N ILE A 400 -18.78 16.47 -17.44
CA ILE A 400 -17.32 16.39 -17.49
C ILE A 400 -16.73 17.79 -17.66
N ARG A 401 -15.50 18.00 -17.19
CA ARG A 401 -14.83 19.29 -17.37
C ARG A 401 -13.32 19.15 -17.55
N LEU A 402 -12.82 19.59 -18.68
CA LEU A 402 -11.41 19.76 -18.97
C LEU A 402 -10.88 21.10 -18.45
N ARG A 403 -9.68 21.05 -17.87
CA ARG A 403 -8.94 22.24 -17.41
C ARG A 403 -7.47 22.09 -17.78
N GLU A 404 -6.84 23.19 -18.18
CA GLU A 404 -5.40 23.22 -18.50
C GLU A 404 -4.51 23.13 -17.25
N ARG A 405 -4.97 23.70 -16.13
CA ARG A 405 -4.27 23.74 -14.84
C ARG A 405 -5.25 23.94 -13.69
N GLY A 406 -4.75 23.85 -12.45
CA GLY A 406 -5.50 24.21 -11.24
C GLY A 406 -5.02 23.50 -9.96
N GLY A 407 -5.65 23.84 -8.84
CA GLY A 407 -5.38 23.21 -7.55
C GLY A 407 -5.97 21.80 -7.41
N PRO A 408 -5.66 21.10 -6.32
CA PRO A 408 -6.12 19.73 -6.09
C PRO A 408 -7.60 19.62 -5.66
N GLY A 409 -8.23 20.72 -5.23
CA GLY A 409 -9.57 20.69 -4.64
C GLY A 409 -9.63 19.80 -3.40
N THR A 410 -10.76 19.11 -3.21
CA THR A 410 -10.98 18.14 -2.13
C THR A 410 -10.42 16.75 -2.47
N HIS A 411 -10.01 16.50 -3.72
CA HIS A 411 -9.65 15.18 -4.21
C HIS A 411 -8.24 14.73 -3.77
N ASN A 412 -8.16 13.65 -2.98
CA ASN A 412 -6.91 13.19 -2.37
C ASN A 412 -5.84 12.77 -3.40
N GLY A 413 -6.25 12.14 -4.50
CA GLY A 413 -5.31 11.76 -5.57
C GLY A 413 -4.71 12.96 -6.28
N MET A 414 -5.48 14.04 -6.42
CA MET A 414 -4.98 15.28 -7.01
C MET A 414 -4.06 16.01 -6.03
N ARG A 415 -4.35 15.99 -4.72
CA ARG A 415 -3.45 16.51 -3.68
C ARG A 415 -2.09 15.80 -3.71
N SER A 416 -2.11 14.48 -3.89
CA SER A 416 -0.91 13.66 -4.03
C SER A 416 -0.09 14.05 -5.28
N ILE A 417 -0.75 14.20 -6.43
CA ILE A 417 -0.09 14.55 -7.69
C ILE A 417 0.46 15.97 -7.66
N VAL A 418 -0.33 16.95 -7.23
CA VAL A 418 0.10 18.35 -7.15
C VAL A 418 1.30 18.49 -6.21
N SER A 419 1.28 17.82 -5.05
CA SER A 419 2.42 17.80 -4.13
C SER A 419 3.68 17.19 -4.75
N ALA A 420 3.53 16.26 -5.70
CA ALA A 420 4.66 15.69 -6.42
C ALA A 420 5.16 16.63 -7.52
N ILE A 421 4.30 17.00 -8.48
CA ILE A 421 4.74 17.54 -9.78
C ILE A 421 4.33 19.00 -10.05
N GLY A 422 3.67 19.69 -9.11
CA GLY A 422 3.12 21.03 -9.32
C GLY A 422 1.71 21.03 -9.90
N GLU A 423 1.17 22.17 -10.30
CA GLU A 423 -0.22 22.31 -10.77
C GLU A 423 -0.38 22.42 -12.29
N ASP A 424 0.74 22.55 -13.00
CA ASP A 424 0.80 22.87 -14.42
C ASP A 424 0.69 21.62 -15.30
N PHE A 425 -0.48 20.97 -15.22
CA PHE A 425 -0.82 19.86 -16.09
C PHE A 425 -2.35 19.80 -16.38
N PRO A 426 -2.72 19.43 -17.62
CA PRO A 426 -4.09 19.18 -18.03
C PRO A 426 -4.81 18.13 -17.18
N ARG A 427 -6.11 18.34 -16.98
CA ARG A 427 -6.95 17.40 -16.24
C ARG A 427 -8.39 17.33 -16.75
N LEU A 428 -8.97 16.15 -16.65
CA LEU A 428 -10.36 15.84 -16.94
C LEU A 428 -11.08 15.46 -15.65
N ARG A 429 -11.99 16.32 -15.21
CA ARG A 429 -12.88 16.10 -14.08
C ARG A 429 -14.11 15.33 -14.57
N VAL A 430 -14.42 14.21 -13.95
CA VAL A 430 -15.61 13.40 -14.25
C VAL A 430 -16.58 13.52 -13.09
N GLY A 431 -17.76 14.09 -13.34
CA GLY A 431 -18.74 14.34 -12.28
C GLY A 431 -19.26 13.05 -11.69
N VAL A 432 -19.29 13.00 -10.36
CA VAL A 432 -19.84 11.87 -9.59
C VAL A 432 -20.83 12.32 -8.52
N ALA A 433 -21.10 13.63 -8.41
CA ALA A 433 -22.08 14.14 -7.47
C ALA A 433 -23.51 13.71 -7.88
N PRO A 434 -24.45 13.63 -6.93
CA PRO A 434 -25.85 13.45 -7.26
C PRO A 434 -26.33 14.48 -8.29
N THR A 435 -27.24 14.07 -9.18
CA THR A 435 -27.86 14.97 -10.15
C THR A 435 -28.89 15.89 -9.52
N ASP A 436 -29.49 15.47 -8.40
CA ASP A 436 -30.36 16.31 -7.57
C ASP A 436 -29.51 17.27 -6.73
N PRO A 437 -29.60 18.60 -6.95
CA PRO A 437 -28.85 19.59 -6.18
C PRO A 437 -29.22 19.63 -4.70
N ALA A 438 -30.38 19.10 -4.30
CA ALA A 438 -30.83 19.04 -2.92
C ALA A 438 -30.32 17.80 -2.17
N ALA A 439 -29.70 16.84 -2.87
CA ALA A 439 -29.16 15.64 -2.25
C ALA A 439 -27.87 15.95 -1.48
N GLU A 440 -27.89 15.72 -0.17
CA GLU A 440 -26.70 15.86 0.68
C GLU A 440 -25.79 14.63 0.58
N ILE A 441 -24.47 14.85 0.66
CA ILE A 441 -23.45 13.81 0.79
C ILE A 441 -22.92 13.86 2.24
N PRO A 442 -23.42 13.00 3.16
CA PRO A 442 -23.08 13.10 4.58
C PRO A 442 -21.62 12.74 4.89
N ASP A 443 -21.09 11.72 4.20
CA ASP A 443 -19.69 11.31 4.27
C ASP A 443 -19.11 11.20 2.85
N LEU A 444 -18.27 12.18 2.50
CA LEU A 444 -17.63 12.25 1.20
C LEU A 444 -16.73 11.05 0.91
N VAL A 445 -16.01 10.54 1.92
CA VAL A 445 -15.07 9.43 1.78
C VAL A 445 -15.80 8.12 1.56
N GLU A 446 -16.89 7.89 2.30
CA GLU A 446 -17.73 6.71 2.06
C GLU A 446 -18.42 6.81 0.71
N TYR A 447 -19.00 7.97 0.37
CA TYR A 447 -19.74 8.18 -0.88
C TYR A 447 -18.91 7.81 -2.11
N VAL A 448 -17.70 8.34 -2.23
CA VAL A 448 -16.82 8.06 -3.37
C VAL A 448 -16.33 6.60 -3.43
N LEU A 449 -16.33 5.90 -2.29
CA LEU A 449 -16.00 4.47 -2.19
C LEU A 449 -17.20 3.54 -2.40
N THR A 450 -18.40 4.08 -2.63
CA THR A 450 -19.57 3.26 -2.99
C THR A 450 -19.73 3.14 -4.52
N PRO A 451 -20.29 2.02 -5.03
CA PRO A 451 -20.65 1.89 -6.43
C PRO A 451 -21.80 2.81 -6.85
N PHE A 452 -21.88 3.09 -8.15
CA PHE A 452 -23.07 3.71 -8.75
C PHE A 452 -24.30 2.80 -8.57
N SER A 453 -25.42 3.41 -8.18
CA SER A 453 -26.73 2.77 -8.08
C SER A 453 -27.20 2.28 -9.45
N ALA A 454 -28.27 1.47 -9.48
CA ALA A 454 -28.83 0.99 -10.74
C ALA A 454 -29.24 2.15 -11.66
N ASP A 455 -29.85 3.19 -11.09
CA ASP A 455 -30.35 4.37 -11.82
C ASP A 455 -29.23 5.33 -12.26
N GLU A 456 -28.09 5.31 -11.58
CA GLU A 456 -26.92 6.14 -11.93
C GLU A 456 -26.05 5.51 -13.03
N ARG A 457 -26.07 4.17 -13.19
CA ARG A 457 -25.13 3.45 -14.05
C ARG A 457 -25.18 3.90 -15.51
N GLU A 458 -26.36 4.06 -16.08
CA GLU A 458 -26.49 4.47 -17.49
C GLU A 458 -25.90 5.88 -17.72
N THR A 459 -26.19 6.79 -16.80
CA THR A 459 -25.64 8.15 -16.81
C THR A 459 -24.12 8.14 -16.65
N ALA A 460 -23.59 7.32 -15.73
CA ALA A 460 -22.16 7.15 -15.52
C ALA A 460 -21.46 6.58 -16.76
N GLU A 461 -22.02 5.55 -17.37
CA GLU A 461 -21.50 4.93 -18.60
C GLU A 461 -21.47 5.91 -19.76
N THR A 462 -22.53 6.71 -19.93
CA THR A 462 -22.59 7.80 -20.91
C THR A 462 -21.53 8.87 -20.63
N ALA A 463 -21.35 9.24 -19.36
CA ALA A 463 -20.31 10.19 -18.95
C ALA A 463 -18.90 9.66 -19.27
N PHE A 464 -18.63 8.37 -19.03
CA PHE A 464 -17.33 7.75 -19.30
C PHE A 464 -17.04 7.65 -20.80
N ALA A 465 -18.05 7.37 -21.62
CA ALA A 465 -17.93 7.40 -23.08
C ALA A 465 -17.61 8.82 -23.57
N ARG A 466 -18.38 9.82 -23.11
CA ARG A 466 -18.15 11.24 -23.44
C ARG A 466 -16.77 11.72 -22.97
N ALA A 467 -16.31 11.27 -21.80
CA ALA A 467 -14.97 11.55 -21.29
C ALA A 467 -13.88 10.98 -22.21
N ALA A 468 -14.04 9.75 -22.70
CA ALA A 468 -13.11 9.15 -23.66
C ALA A 468 -13.10 9.92 -25.00
N ASP A 469 -14.26 10.37 -25.49
CA ASP A 469 -14.35 11.21 -26.70
C ASP A 469 -13.59 12.54 -26.51
N ALA A 470 -13.75 13.18 -25.35
CA ALA A 470 -13.06 14.41 -25.01
C ALA A 470 -11.53 14.24 -24.99
N LEU A 471 -11.05 13.09 -24.50
CA LEU A 471 -9.61 12.76 -24.49
C LEU A 471 -9.07 12.53 -25.89
N GLU A 472 -9.80 11.85 -26.77
CA GLU A 472 -9.39 11.67 -28.16
C GLU A 472 -9.25 12.99 -28.90
N VAL A 473 -10.23 13.90 -28.74
CA VAL A 473 -10.15 15.25 -29.29
C VAL A 473 -8.97 16.03 -28.67
N ALA A 474 -8.78 15.93 -27.35
CA ALA A 474 -7.66 16.62 -26.69
C ALA A 474 -6.28 16.12 -27.17
N LEU A 475 -6.16 14.82 -27.48
CA LEU A 475 -4.93 14.21 -27.97
C LEU A 475 -4.68 14.54 -29.46
N ARG A 476 -5.71 14.54 -30.31
CA ARG A 476 -5.62 14.84 -31.75
C ARG A 476 -5.53 16.32 -32.08
N GLU A 477 -6.46 17.09 -31.54
CA GLU A 477 -6.77 18.47 -31.96
C GLU A 477 -6.31 19.50 -30.92
N GLY A 478 -5.85 19.01 -29.75
CA GLY A 478 -5.36 19.84 -28.65
C GLY A 478 -6.43 20.16 -27.61
N LEU A 479 -5.94 20.52 -26.43
CA LEU A 479 -6.79 20.77 -25.25
C LEU A 479 -7.80 21.92 -25.42
N PRO A 480 -7.47 23.07 -26.06
CA PRO A 480 -8.44 24.15 -26.26
C PRO A 480 -9.68 23.71 -27.04
N ARG A 481 -9.50 22.91 -28.11
CA ARG A 481 -10.60 22.42 -28.94
C ARG A 481 -11.49 21.43 -28.19
N ALA A 482 -10.88 20.57 -27.40
CA ALA A 482 -11.63 19.66 -26.53
C ALA A 482 -12.41 20.42 -25.45
N MET A 483 -11.82 21.47 -24.85
CA MET A 483 -12.50 22.31 -23.87
C MET A 483 -13.72 23.03 -24.49
N GLU A 484 -13.58 23.61 -25.67
CA GLU A 484 -14.68 24.28 -26.40
C GLU A 484 -15.86 23.33 -26.64
N ARG A 485 -15.57 22.09 -27.05
CA ARG A 485 -16.60 21.11 -27.43
C ARG A 485 -17.26 20.41 -26.24
N PHE A 486 -16.55 20.20 -25.14
CA PHE A 486 -17.00 19.29 -24.07
C PHE A 486 -17.25 19.94 -22.70
N ASN A 487 -16.76 21.16 -22.43
CA ASN A 487 -16.99 21.84 -21.14
C ASN A 487 -18.37 22.48 -21.01
N GLY A 488 -19.11 22.62 -22.12
CA GLY A 488 -20.46 23.20 -22.18
C GLY A 488 -21.56 22.26 -21.73
#